data_AF-A0A4S2AGA6-F1
#
_entry.id   AF-A0A4S2AGA6-F1
#
_cell.length_a   1.000
_cell.length_b   1.000
_cell.length_c   1.000
_cell.angle_alpha   90.00
_cell.angle_beta   90.00
_cell.angle_gamma   90.00
#
_symmetry.space_group_name_H-M   'P 1'
#
loop_
_entity.id
_entity.type
_entity.pdbx_description
1 polymer ?
#
loop_
_entity_poly.entity_id
_entity_poly.type
_entity_poly.pdbx_seq_one_letter_code
_entity_poly.pdbx_strand_id
1 'polypeptide(L)'
;MARDKKSRKKTAGKKEQKITPFDKMLNEVAGAYTARKYLEECMKFPLDAVQRIPQRYRLIALGFVKGSSLEEVNEKLLESGCERLYARNMWEAGLIYAFLHGISWSRWQELQKICEDVRREQEQQEKWFRKREIRLEDLEEYLKENSASSEERRVTAYMTRQIEQKLAELEGDEEEFRKFLMENLECFSRVREKARYYFCKYLYQYLCQKIEDAALEVERGFDKSEIFLQMKMFKATAVLQRKTMDAGKVREILNHAAISSGGIFRAFDEFYFGYVTMEWVDVMLEYYGNPEGLSEDGREELAAVLRAYDSSYEEKTDEEVLTEVMEEIEKRERELDKGKKGTYQSGRGGENAVRSYMKGGLDIDRTTFICFLLFFAHGTKLPPEEVMVKERLNHMLLECGFPALDEKQDFDSFVLHYMDADNPEDYLIEEVMRYAQIEQNSYLYKTFRASRSMDREWWKRL
;
A
#
# COMPACT_ATOMS: atom_id res chain seq x y z
N MET A 1 -44.31 30.85 -40.17
CA MET A 1 -44.43 30.89 -38.69
C MET A 1 -43.50 29.84 -38.10
N ALA A 2 -42.24 30.22 -37.82
CA ALA A 2 -41.28 29.37 -37.11
C ALA A 2 -41.21 29.88 -35.66
N ARG A 3 -41.45 29.01 -34.68
CA ARG A 3 -41.40 29.35 -33.25
C ARG A 3 -39.97 29.22 -32.75
N ASP A 4 -39.40 30.38 -32.48
CA ASP A 4 -38.11 30.61 -31.85
C ASP A 4 -38.19 30.27 -30.35
N LYS A 5 -37.42 29.28 -29.88
CA LYS A 5 -37.24 28.97 -28.44
C LYS A 5 -35.79 29.24 -28.06
N LYS A 6 -35.52 30.46 -27.57
CA LYS A 6 -34.28 30.82 -26.87
C LYS A 6 -34.12 29.97 -25.61
N SER A 7 -33.19 29.02 -25.64
CA SER A 7 -32.69 28.34 -24.44
C SER A 7 -31.58 29.18 -23.79
N ARG A 8 -31.87 29.74 -22.62
CA ARG A 8 -30.85 30.30 -21.72
C ARG A 8 -30.01 29.15 -21.16
N LYS A 9 -28.76 29.01 -21.65
CA LYS A 9 -27.71 28.20 -21.02
C LYS A 9 -27.42 28.78 -19.63
N LYS A 10 -27.80 28.06 -18.56
CA LYS A 10 -27.22 28.25 -17.23
C LYS A 10 -25.80 27.70 -17.27
N THR A 11 -24.80 28.58 -17.28
CA THR A 11 -23.41 28.26 -16.96
C THR A 11 -23.33 27.89 -15.48
N ALA A 12 -23.36 26.60 -15.17
CA ALA A 12 -22.94 26.11 -13.87
C ALA A 12 -21.42 26.23 -13.80
N GLY A 13 -20.92 27.20 -13.03
CA GLY A 13 -19.51 27.27 -12.68
C GLY A 13 -19.10 25.98 -11.96
N LYS A 14 -18.19 25.22 -12.56
CA LYS A 14 -17.52 24.11 -11.87
C LYS A 14 -16.70 24.73 -10.73
N LYS A 15 -17.15 24.53 -9.49
CA LYS A 15 -16.25 24.64 -8.34
C LYS A 15 -15.23 23.51 -8.48
N GLU A 16 -13.98 23.84 -8.74
CA GLU A 16 -12.86 22.92 -8.56
C GLU A 16 -12.90 22.46 -7.09
N GLN A 17 -13.29 21.21 -6.86
CA GLN A 17 -13.01 20.56 -5.58
C GLN A 17 -11.50 20.36 -5.55
N LYS A 18 -10.82 21.06 -4.63
CA LYS A 18 -9.45 20.74 -4.25
C LYS A 18 -9.43 19.27 -3.80
N ILE A 19 -8.77 18.44 -4.57
CA ILE A 19 -8.48 17.04 -4.24
C ILE A 19 -7.42 17.09 -3.15
N THR A 20 -7.65 16.42 -2.02
CA THR A 20 -6.67 16.44 -0.92
C THR A 20 -5.41 15.62 -1.31
N PRO A 21 -4.25 15.87 -0.69
CA PRO A 21 -3.05 15.04 -0.88
C PRO A 21 -3.33 13.55 -0.64
N PHE A 22 -4.19 13.23 0.33
CA PHE A 22 -4.70 11.91 0.66
C PHE A 22 -5.53 11.28 -0.49
N ASP A 23 -6.44 12.05 -1.10
CA ASP A 23 -7.24 11.61 -2.24
C ASP A 23 -6.41 11.34 -3.49
N LYS A 24 -5.30 12.07 -3.63
CA LYS A 24 -4.31 11.91 -4.69
C LYS A 24 -3.50 10.63 -4.45
N MET A 25 -2.90 10.46 -3.27
CA MET A 25 -2.19 9.23 -2.86
C MET A 25 -3.01 7.95 -3.07
N LEU A 26 -4.30 7.97 -2.74
CA LEU A 26 -5.16 6.80 -2.80
C LEU A 26 -5.49 6.40 -4.26
N ASN A 27 -5.85 7.33 -5.15
CA ASN A 27 -6.13 6.96 -6.55
C ASN A 27 -4.90 6.41 -7.31
N GLU A 28 -3.73 6.56 -6.73
CA GLU A 28 -2.42 6.33 -7.33
C GLU A 28 -1.84 4.93 -7.05
N VAL A 29 -2.16 4.34 -5.88
CA VAL A 29 -1.80 2.97 -5.46
C VAL A 29 -2.40 1.85 -6.34
N ALA A 30 -3.41 2.17 -7.16
CA ALA A 30 -4.23 1.18 -7.85
C ALA A 30 -3.61 0.54 -9.14
N GLY A 31 -2.29 0.63 -9.40
CA GLY A 31 -1.74 0.21 -10.69
C GLY A 31 -0.36 -0.47 -10.69
N ALA A 32 -0.27 -1.65 -11.32
CA ALA A 32 0.95 -2.13 -11.98
C ALA A 32 1.33 -1.23 -13.18
N TYR A 33 0.37 -0.45 -13.69
CA TYR A 33 0.53 0.59 -14.71
C TYR A 33 1.43 1.75 -14.27
N THR A 34 1.71 1.83 -12.98
CA THR A 34 2.31 2.99 -12.35
C THR A 34 3.83 2.96 -12.35
N ALA A 35 4.43 1.80 -12.06
CA ALA A 35 5.87 1.61 -12.07
C ALA A 35 6.48 1.90 -13.46
N ARG A 36 5.83 1.41 -14.51
CA ARG A 36 6.18 1.71 -15.90
C ARG A 36 6.03 3.20 -16.21
N LYS A 37 4.91 3.83 -15.85
CA LYS A 37 4.69 5.27 -16.03
C LYS A 37 5.76 6.11 -15.34
N TYR A 38 6.19 5.72 -14.14
CA TYR A 38 7.25 6.41 -13.43
C TYR A 38 8.60 6.33 -14.13
N LEU A 39 8.98 5.15 -14.61
CA LEU A 39 10.20 5.03 -15.39
C LEU A 39 10.08 5.81 -16.70
N GLU A 40 8.97 5.68 -17.43
CA GLU A 40 8.69 6.49 -18.64
C GLU A 40 8.79 7.99 -18.36
N GLU A 41 8.38 8.42 -17.18
CA GLU A 41 8.45 9.81 -16.77
C GLU A 41 9.86 10.23 -16.37
N CYS A 42 10.59 9.43 -15.59
CA CYS A 42 12.02 9.66 -15.29
C CYS A 42 12.82 9.83 -16.59
N MET A 43 12.56 8.98 -17.57
CA MET A 43 13.27 8.96 -18.85
C MET A 43 12.94 10.17 -19.76
N LYS A 44 11.94 10.99 -19.40
CA LYS A 44 11.68 12.31 -20.03
C LYS A 44 12.53 13.44 -19.42
N PHE A 45 13.34 13.13 -18.41
CA PHE A 45 14.16 14.08 -17.65
C PHE A 45 13.40 15.33 -17.14
N PRO A 46 12.29 15.17 -16.40
CA PRO A 46 11.58 16.32 -15.85
C PRO A 46 12.46 17.02 -14.79
N LEU A 47 12.52 18.35 -14.84
CA LEU A 47 13.30 19.17 -13.90
C LEU A 47 12.82 19.01 -12.44
N ASP A 48 11.56 18.64 -12.24
CA ASP A 48 10.88 18.42 -10.96
C ASP A 48 10.81 16.93 -10.55
N ALA A 49 11.43 16.02 -11.31
CA ALA A 49 11.34 14.56 -11.10
C ALA A 49 11.66 14.13 -9.68
N VAL A 50 12.62 14.81 -9.03
CA VAL A 50 13.13 14.48 -7.69
C VAL A 50 12.04 14.55 -6.61
N GLN A 51 11.10 15.48 -6.75
CA GLN A 51 9.99 15.69 -5.81
C GLN A 51 8.78 14.81 -6.12
N ARG A 52 8.61 14.49 -7.41
CA ARG A 52 7.43 13.80 -7.94
C ARG A 52 7.54 12.28 -7.97
N ILE A 53 8.71 11.74 -8.31
CA ILE A 53 8.87 10.32 -8.60
C ILE A 53 9.56 9.62 -7.41
N PRO A 54 9.05 8.48 -6.93
CA PRO A 54 9.70 7.73 -5.86
C PRO A 54 11.15 7.41 -6.20
N GLN A 55 12.01 7.51 -5.18
CA GLN A 55 13.47 7.40 -5.32
C GLN A 55 13.90 6.10 -6.01
N ARG A 56 13.25 4.98 -5.71
CA ARG A 56 13.49 3.68 -6.35
C ARG A 56 13.46 3.76 -7.89
N TYR A 57 12.42 4.37 -8.46
CA TYR A 57 12.28 4.48 -9.92
C TYR A 57 13.26 5.50 -10.53
N ARG A 58 13.62 6.55 -9.79
CA ARG A 58 14.68 7.49 -10.22
C ARG A 58 16.04 6.79 -10.30
N LEU A 59 16.35 5.93 -9.34
CA LEU A 59 17.58 5.15 -9.31
C LEU A 59 17.62 4.09 -10.42
N ILE A 60 16.51 3.38 -10.66
CA ILE A 60 16.40 2.43 -11.77
C ILE A 60 16.58 3.15 -13.13
N ALA A 61 15.91 4.30 -13.32
CA ALA A 61 16.07 5.10 -14.54
C ALA A 61 17.51 5.61 -14.71
N LEU A 62 18.15 6.05 -13.62
CA LEU A 62 19.57 6.42 -13.63
C LEU A 62 20.47 5.27 -14.07
N GLY A 63 20.14 4.03 -13.65
CA GLY A 63 20.81 2.82 -14.12
C GLY A 63 20.77 2.68 -15.65
N PHE A 64 19.59 2.85 -16.25
CA PHE A 64 19.45 2.81 -17.71
C PHE A 64 20.24 3.93 -18.41
N VAL A 65 20.23 5.14 -17.86
CA VAL A 65 20.95 6.28 -18.43
C VAL A 65 22.47 6.09 -18.37
N LYS A 66 22.98 5.48 -17.29
CA LYS A 66 24.40 5.21 -17.10
C LYS A 66 24.90 3.95 -17.79
N GLY A 67 23.98 3.07 -18.23
CA GLY A 67 24.35 1.72 -18.69
C GLY A 67 24.93 0.87 -17.56
N SER A 68 24.40 1.05 -16.34
CA SER A 68 24.88 0.34 -15.15
C SER A 68 24.55 -1.16 -15.19
N SER A 69 25.38 -1.96 -14.52
CA SER A 69 25.09 -3.38 -14.31
C SER A 69 23.99 -3.59 -13.26
N LEU A 70 23.45 -4.81 -13.18
CA LEU A 70 22.46 -5.18 -12.17
C LEU A 70 23.00 -4.98 -10.74
N GLU A 71 24.26 -5.32 -10.52
CA GLU A 71 24.94 -5.18 -9.22
C GLU A 71 25.01 -3.70 -8.81
N GLU A 72 25.45 -2.82 -9.71
CA GLU A 72 25.54 -1.38 -9.45
C GLU A 72 24.18 -0.77 -9.14
N VAL A 73 23.14 -1.15 -9.90
CA VAL A 73 21.77 -0.68 -9.65
C VAL A 73 21.28 -1.15 -8.28
N ASN A 74 21.49 -2.42 -7.94
CA ASN A 74 21.06 -2.99 -6.67
C ASN A 74 21.81 -2.41 -5.47
N GLU A 75 23.12 -2.18 -5.59
CA GLU A 75 23.91 -1.51 -4.56
C GLU A 75 23.37 -0.10 -4.31
N LYS A 76 23.12 0.67 -5.38
CA LYS A 76 22.58 2.03 -5.27
C LYS A 76 21.17 2.07 -4.66
N LEU A 77 20.33 1.10 -4.99
CA LEU A 77 19.01 0.94 -4.39
C LEU A 77 19.13 0.73 -2.88
N LEU A 78 19.98 -0.22 -2.46
CA LEU A 78 20.17 -0.55 -1.04
C LEU A 78 20.79 0.62 -0.25
N GLU A 79 21.81 1.29 -0.79
CA GLU A 79 22.41 2.50 -0.17
C GLU A 79 21.37 3.62 0.04
N SER A 80 20.34 3.64 -0.79
CA SER A 80 19.27 4.65 -0.75
C SER A 80 18.03 4.17 0.02
N GLY A 81 18.15 3.08 0.78
CA GLY A 81 17.05 2.49 1.55
C GLY A 81 15.90 1.95 0.69
N CYS A 82 16.16 1.63 -0.58
CA CYS A 82 15.20 1.05 -1.50
C CYS A 82 15.42 -0.45 -1.65
N GLU A 83 14.33 -1.20 -1.87
CA GLU A 83 14.41 -2.62 -2.20
C GLU A 83 15.16 -2.82 -3.52
N ARG A 84 16.12 -3.77 -3.52
CA ARG A 84 16.81 -4.25 -4.72
C ARG A 84 15.81 -4.82 -5.74
N LEU A 85 16.23 -4.94 -7.00
CA LEU A 85 15.49 -5.70 -7.99
C LEU A 85 15.55 -7.20 -7.64
N TYR A 86 14.40 -7.86 -7.76
CA TYR A 86 14.26 -9.26 -7.44
C TYR A 86 13.23 -9.94 -8.36
N ALA A 87 13.56 -11.09 -8.95
CA ALA A 87 12.78 -11.69 -10.03
C ALA A 87 11.48 -12.39 -9.57
N ARG A 88 10.63 -11.67 -8.82
CA ARG A 88 9.38 -12.14 -8.24
C ARG A 88 8.18 -12.00 -9.18
N ASN A 89 8.26 -11.07 -10.13
CA ASN A 89 7.26 -10.88 -11.16
C ASN A 89 7.92 -10.57 -12.50
N MET A 90 7.14 -10.68 -13.57
CA MET A 90 7.65 -10.50 -14.94
C MET A 90 8.19 -9.08 -15.20
N TRP A 91 7.70 -8.07 -14.47
CA TRP A 91 8.18 -6.70 -14.61
C TRP A 91 9.58 -6.53 -14.03
N GLU A 92 9.82 -6.97 -12.79
CA GLU A 92 11.16 -6.97 -12.19
C GLU A 92 12.10 -7.95 -12.89
N ALA A 93 11.61 -9.11 -13.35
CA ALA A 93 12.39 -10.03 -14.18
C ALA A 93 12.85 -9.38 -15.49
N GLY A 94 11.98 -8.58 -16.14
CA GLY A 94 12.35 -7.81 -17.32
C GLY A 94 13.41 -6.75 -17.03
N LEU A 95 13.32 -6.06 -15.89
CA LEU A 95 14.37 -5.11 -15.45
C LEU A 95 15.70 -5.81 -15.18
N ILE A 96 15.67 -6.94 -14.44
CA ILE A 96 16.85 -7.75 -14.14
C ILE A 96 17.51 -8.22 -15.42
N TYR A 97 16.74 -8.78 -16.35
CA TYR A 97 17.22 -9.19 -17.65
C TYR A 97 17.87 -8.04 -18.41
N ALA A 98 17.23 -6.85 -18.41
CA ALA A 98 17.79 -5.71 -19.09
C ALA A 98 19.14 -5.26 -18.52
N PHE A 99 19.29 -5.21 -17.20
CA PHE A 99 20.56 -4.81 -16.59
C PHE A 99 21.66 -5.87 -16.69
N LEU A 100 21.30 -7.17 -16.68
CA LEU A 100 22.26 -8.25 -16.90
C LEU A 100 22.85 -8.21 -18.32
N HIS A 101 22.03 -7.86 -19.31
CA HIS A 101 22.40 -7.92 -20.73
C HIS A 101 22.68 -6.55 -21.36
N GLY A 102 22.78 -5.50 -20.55
CA GLY A 102 23.05 -4.14 -21.04
C GLY A 102 21.99 -3.61 -22.03
N ILE A 103 20.75 -4.04 -21.87
CA ILE A 103 19.64 -3.69 -22.76
C ILE A 103 19.22 -2.23 -22.49
N SER A 104 19.10 -1.47 -23.57
CA SER A 104 18.68 -0.07 -23.49
C SER A 104 17.22 0.06 -23.03
N TRP A 105 16.88 1.23 -22.49
CA TRP A 105 15.51 1.57 -22.11
C TRP A 105 14.49 1.29 -23.22
N SER A 106 14.77 1.68 -24.47
CA SER A 106 13.84 1.52 -25.59
C SER A 106 13.53 0.04 -25.87
N ARG A 107 14.55 -0.81 -25.77
CA ARG A 107 14.41 -2.26 -26.00
C ARG A 107 13.79 -2.95 -24.78
N TRP A 108 14.07 -2.48 -23.56
CA TRP A 108 13.33 -2.92 -22.38
C TRP A 108 11.82 -2.64 -22.46
N GLN A 109 11.40 -1.52 -23.08
CA GLN A 109 9.98 -1.27 -23.31
C GLN A 109 9.32 -2.30 -24.24
N GLU A 110 10.08 -2.94 -25.13
CA GLU A 110 9.61 -4.04 -25.99
C GLU A 110 9.49 -5.33 -25.18
N LEU A 111 10.51 -5.67 -24.38
CA LEU A 111 10.44 -6.77 -23.41
C LEU A 111 9.25 -6.64 -22.46
N GLN A 112 8.94 -5.42 -22.03
CA GLN A 112 7.83 -5.17 -21.14
C GLN A 112 6.47 -5.45 -21.79
N LYS A 113 6.33 -5.24 -23.11
CA LYS A 113 5.11 -5.65 -23.85
C LYS A 113 4.96 -7.17 -23.85
N ILE A 114 6.07 -7.90 -24.01
CA ILE A 114 6.09 -9.37 -23.94
C ILE A 114 5.60 -9.83 -22.55
N CYS A 115 6.11 -9.22 -21.47
CA CYS A 115 5.64 -9.49 -20.11
C CYS A 115 4.13 -9.24 -19.94
N GLU A 116 3.62 -8.15 -20.51
CA GLU A 116 2.19 -7.79 -20.46
C GLU A 116 1.29 -8.78 -21.22
N ASP A 117 1.75 -9.27 -22.37
CA ASP A 117 1.02 -10.25 -23.17
C ASP A 117 0.94 -11.61 -22.47
N VAL A 118 2.07 -12.11 -21.96
CA VAL A 118 2.12 -13.37 -21.19
C VAL A 118 1.25 -13.26 -19.92
N ARG A 119 1.28 -12.12 -19.23
CA ARG A 119 0.43 -11.87 -18.07
C ARG A 119 -1.05 -11.86 -18.42
N ARG A 120 -1.44 -11.27 -19.56
CA ARG A 120 -2.84 -11.22 -20.00
C ARG A 120 -3.38 -12.62 -20.29
N GLU A 121 -2.57 -13.49 -20.87
CA GLU A 121 -2.92 -14.90 -21.08
C GLU A 121 -3.15 -15.62 -19.74
N GLN A 122 -2.34 -15.33 -18.73
CA GLN A 122 -2.50 -15.89 -17.38
C GLN A 122 -3.78 -15.37 -16.67
N GLU A 123 -4.06 -14.07 -16.71
CA GLU A 123 -5.24 -13.47 -16.05
C GLU A 123 -6.56 -14.06 -16.56
N GLN A 124 -6.60 -14.50 -17.83
CA GLN A 124 -7.77 -15.18 -18.39
C GLN A 124 -8.01 -16.57 -17.76
N GLN A 125 -6.99 -17.18 -17.17
CA GLN A 125 -7.05 -18.49 -16.52
C GLN A 125 -7.38 -18.42 -15.02
N GLU A 126 -7.32 -17.23 -14.40
CA GLU A 126 -7.62 -17.02 -12.98
C GLU A 126 -9.06 -17.42 -12.64
N LYS A 127 -9.25 -18.39 -11.73
CA LYS A 127 -10.58 -18.90 -11.38
C LYS A 127 -11.20 -18.25 -10.13
N TRP A 128 -10.39 -17.63 -9.27
CA TRP A 128 -10.84 -17.11 -7.97
C TRP A 128 -11.27 -15.63 -8.03
N PHE A 129 -12.20 -15.22 -7.16
CA PHE A 129 -12.68 -13.82 -6.99
C PHE A 129 -13.14 -13.08 -8.27
N ARG A 130 -13.68 -13.81 -9.26
CA ARG A 130 -14.23 -13.23 -10.52
C ARG A 130 -15.39 -12.26 -10.29
N LYS A 131 -16.15 -12.45 -9.21
CA LYS A 131 -17.28 -11.58 -8.85
C LYS A 131 -16.81 -10.17 -8.50
N ARG A 132 -17.70 -9.19 -8.67
CA ARG A 132 -17.43 -7.80 -8.25
C ARG A 132 -17.27 -7.68 -6.73
N GLU A 133 -18.00 -8.50 -5.98
CA GLU A 133 -17.92 -8.58 -4.54
C GLU A 133 -17.27 -9.90 -4.13
N ILE A 134 -16.38 -9.83 -3.16
CA ILE A 134 -15.75 -10.99 -2.53
C ILE A 134 -16.48 -11.19 -1.21
N ARG A 135 -17.04 -12.38 -1.00
CA ARG A 135 -17.67 -12.77 0.26
C ARG A 135 -16.69 -13.56 1.12
N LEU A 136 -16.98 -13.65 2.42
CA LEU A 136 -16.16 -14.44 3.34
C LEU A 136 -16.10 -15.92 2.91
N GLU A 137 -17.21 -16.48 2.43
CA GLU A 137 -17.27 -17.84 1.86
C GLU A 137 -16.35 -18.02 0.64
N ASP A 138 -16.22 -17.02 -0.25
CA ASP A 138 -15.32 -17.09 -1.40
C ASP A 138 -13.85 -17.15 -0.90
N LEU A 139 -13.54 -16.47 0.23
CA LEU A 139 -12.21 -16.48 0.85
C LEU A 139 -11.94 -17.83 1.55
N GLU A 140 -12.93 -18.39 2.24
CA GLU A 140 -12.83 -19.72 2.86
C GLU A 140 -12.60 -20.82 1.82
N GLU A 141 -13.34 -20.80 0.71
CA GLU A 141 -13.18 -21.75 -0.40
C GLU A 141 -11.78 -21.66 -1.00
N TYR A 142 -11.31 -20.43 -1.29
CA TYR A 142 -9.95 -20.19 -1.74
C TYR A 142 -8.90 -20.80 -0.79
N LEU A 143 -9.07 -20.63 0.52
CA LEU A 143 -8.15 -21.17 1.51
C LEU A 143 -8.21 -22.69 1.59
N LYS A 144 -9.39 -23.31 1.53
CA LYS A 144 -9.54 -24.77 1.55
C LYS A 144 -8.82 -25.41 0.37
N GLU A 145 -8.99 -24.87 -0.84
CA GLU A 145 -8.31 -25.36 -2.03
C GLU A 145 -6.79 -25.19 -1.97
N ASN A 146 -6.30 -24.05 -1.47
CA ASN A 146 -4.87 -23.72 -1.48
C ASN A 146 -4.09 -24.26 -0.26
N SER A 147 -4.76 -24.59 0.84
CA SER A 147 -4.12 -25.11 2.06
C SER A 147 -3.74 -26.60 1.96
N ALA A 148 -4.43 -27.38 1.11
CA ALA A 148 -4.18 -28.82 0.91
C ALA A 148 -2.85 -29.15 0.20
N SER A 149 -2.10 -28.13 -0.26
CA SER A 149 -0.81 -28.28 -0.97
C SER A 149 0.39 -28.35 -0.01
N SER A 150 0.41 -29.31 0.91
CA SER A 150 1.29 -29.30 2.09
C SER A 150 2.76 -29.68 1.90
N GLU A 151 3.26 -30.12 0.74
CA GLU A 151 4.59 -30.78 0.69
C GLU A 151 5.71 -30.15 -0.17
N GLU A 152 5.50 -29.07 -0.91
CA GLU A 152 6.58 -28.45 -1.73
C GLU A 152 7.11 -27.10 -1.19
N ARG A 153 7.00 -26.90 0.13
CA ARG A 153 7.04 -25.58 0.79
C ARG A 153 8.41 -24.93 1.00
N ARG A 154 9.53 -25.52 0.58
CA ARG A 154 10.87 -24.88 0.69
C ARG A 154 11.40 -24.25 -0.60
N VAL A 155 10.58 -24.16 -1.64
CA VAL A 155 11.11 -24.07 -3.02
C VAL A 155 11.07 -22.66 -3.63
N THR A 156 10.40 -21.66 -3.04
CA THR A 156 10.18 -20.35 -3.71
C THR A 156 11.37 -19.39 -3.71
N ALA A 157 12.07 -19.17 -2.59
CA ALA A 157 13.32 -18.39 -2.61
C ALA A 157 14.41 -19.04 -3.47
N TYR A 158 14.44 -20.38 -3.50
CA TYR A 158 15.29 -21.15 -4.41
C TYR A 158 14.87 -20.95 -5.87
N MET A 159 13.57 -21.01 -6.18
CA MET A 159 13.04 -20.75 -7.52
C MET A 159 13.36 -19.35 -8.02
N THR A 160 13.26 -18.31 -7.18
CA THR A 160 13.59 -16.95 -7.62
C THR A 160 15.10 -16.78 -7.87
N ARG A 161 15.97 -17.35 -7.03
CA ARG A 161 17.42 -17.38 -7.31
C ARG A 161 17.76 -18.17 -8.58
N GLN A 162 17.05 -19.29 -8.82
CA GLN A 162 17.18 -20.03 -10.08
C GLN A 162 16.70 -19.23 -11.28
N ILE A 163 15.61 -18.46 -11.15
CA ILE A 163 15.15 -17.55 -12.21
C ILE A 163 16.23 -16.51 -12.50
N GLU A 164 16.80 -15.86 -11.49
CA GLU A 164 17.87 -14.87 -11.67
C GLU A 164 19.11 -15.48 -12.34
N GLN A 165 19.52 -16.68 -11.92
CA GLN A 165 20.63 -17.41 -12.55
C GLN A 165 20.33 -17.74 -14.01
N LYS A 166 19.16 -18.30 -14.31
CA LYS A 166 18.77 -18.61 -15.68
C LYS A 166 18.63 -17.36 -16.55
N LEU A 167 18.13 -16.25 -15.99
CA LEU A 167 18.06 -14.96 -16.69
C LEU A 167 19.45 -14.46 -17.10
N ALA A 168 20.48 -14.71 -16.28
CA ALA A 168 21.87 -14.36 -16.59
C ALA A 168 22.48 -15.26 -17.68
N GLU A 169 21.97 -16.48 -17.88
CA GLU A 169 22.45 -17.45 -18.87
C GLU A 169 21.88 -17.26 -20.28
N LEU A 170 20.79 -16.50 -20.43
CA LEU A 170 20.14 -16.20 -21.73
C LEU A 170 21.04 -15.33 -22.62
N GLU A 171 20.92 -15.43 -23.95
CA GLU A 171 21.82 -14.74 -24.90
C GLU A 171 21.36 -13.34 -25.32
N GLY A 172 20.35 -12.75 -24.65
CA GLY A 172 19.90 -11.39 -24.92
C GLY A 172 18.88 -11.25 -26.07
N ASP A 173 18.27 -12.36 -26.50
CA ASP A 173 17.22 -12.39 -27.52
C ASP A 173 15.79 -12.24 -26.93
N GLU A 174 14.90 -11.60 -27.69
CA GLU A 174 13.52 -11.31 -27.25
C GLU A 174 12.63 -12.56 -27.33
N GLU A 175 12.85 -13.43 -28.32
CA GLU A 175 12.07 -14.65 -28.49
C GLU A 175 12.50 -15.71 -27.47
N GLU A 176 13.81 -15.77 -27.18
CA GLU A 176 14.35 -16.56 -26.07
C GLU A 176 13.82 -16.07 -24.70
N PHE A 177 13.77 -14.75 -24.46
CA PHE A 177 13.17 -14.18 -23.25
C PHE A 177 11.67 -14.49 -23.14
N ARG A 178 10.90 -14.39 -24.24
CA ARG A 178 9.48 -14.77 -24.26
C ARG A 178 9.30 -16.24 -23.91
N LYS A 179 10.10 -17.12 -24.51
CA LYS A 179 10.08 -18.56 -24.24
C LYS A 179 10.42 -18.84 -22.78
N PHE A 180 11.45 -18.19 -22.25
CA PHE A 180 11.83 -18.28 -20.85
C PHE A 180 10.67 -17.89 -19.90
N LEU A 181 9.99 -16.77 -20.17
CA LEU A 181 8.86 -16.32 -19.37
C LEU A 181 7.70 -17.33 -19.39
N MET A 182 7.40 -17.92 -20.56
CA MET A 182 6.36 -18.94 -20.67
C MET A 182 6.74 -20.24 -19.94
N GLU A 183 7.99 -20.69 -20.07
CA GLU A 183 8.49 -21.91 -19.42
C GLU A 183 8.58 -21.78 -17.90
N ASN A 184 8.79 -20.57 -17.37
CA ASN A 184 8.90 -20.30 -15.94
C ASN A 184 7.65 -19.59 -15.37
N LEU A 185 6.55 -19.53 -16.14
CA LEU A 185 5.30 -18.85 -15.77
C LEU A 185 4.76 -19.34 -14.41
N GLU A 186 4.82 -20.64 -14.17
CA GLU A 186 4.37 -21.26 -12.93
C GLU A 186 5.21 -20.82 -11.71
N CYS A 187 6.50 -20.52 -11.91
CA CYS A 187 7.35 -20.07 -10.81
C CYS A 187 6.98 -18.65 -10.37
N PHE A 188 6.76 -17.72 -11.32
CA PHE A 188 6.27 -16.38 -11.03
C PHE A 188 4.87 -16.39 -10.40
N SER A 189 3.99 -17.29 -10.87
CA SER A 189 2.65 -17.44 -10.30
C SER A 189 2.69 -17.98 -8.88
N ARG A 190 3.49 -19.02 -8.60
CA ARG A 190 3.56 -19.66 -7.26
C ARG A 190 4.09 -18.74 -6.17
N VAL A 191 5.16 -17.98 -6.44
CA VAL A 191 5.76 -17.06 -5.44
C VAL A 191 4.78 -15.94 -5.07
N ARG A 192 4.15 -15.35 -6.08
CA ARG A 192 3.11 -14.34 -5.94
C ARG A 192 1.88 -14.88 -5.21
N GLU A 193 1.43 -16.06 -5.61
CA GLU A 193 0.25 -16.71 -5.06
C GLU A 193 0.48 -17.11 -3.59
N LYS A 194 1.72 -17.41 -3.17
CA LYS A 194 2.03 -17.64 -1.75
C LYS A 194 1.83 -16.40 -0.87
N ALA A 195 2.24 -15.22 -1.33
CA ALA A 195 1.99 -13.99 -0.56
C ALA A 195 0.50 -13.65 -0.51
N ARG A 196 -0.20 -13.79 -1.64
CA ARG A 196 -1.66 -13.66 -1.67
C ARG A 196 -2.34 -14.66 -0.74
N TYR A 197 -1.89 -15.92 -0.73
CA TYR A 197 -2.41 -16.96 0.13
C TYR A 197 -2.28 -16.57 1.61
N TYR A 198 -1.08 -16.16 2.06
CA TYR A 198 -0.87 -15.76 3.44
C TYR A 198 -1.64 -14.49 3.81
N PHE A 199 -1.70 -13.51 2.92
CA PHE A 199 -2.54 -12.32 3.10
C PHE A 199 -4.01 -12.71 3.30
N CYS A 200 -4.55 -13.54 2.41
CA CYS A 200 -5.93 -14.04 2.48
C CYS A 200 -6.17 -14.92 3.72
N LYS A 201 -5.19 -15.73 4.13
CA LYS A 201 -5.29 -16.61 5.30
C LYS A 201 -5.44 -15.80 6.59
N TYR A 202 -4.52 -14.87 6.82
CA TYR A 202 -4.54 -14.03 8.01
C TYR A 202 -5.73 -13.06 7.99
N LEU A 203 -6.10 -12.53 6.81
CA LEU A 203 -7.32 -11.75 6.66
C LEU A 203 -8.57 -12.56 7.04
N TYR A 204 -8.70 -13.81 6.58
CA TYR A 204 -9.84 -14.67 6.91
C TYR A 204 -9.93 -14.91 8.41
N GLN A 205 -8.82 -15.26 9.05
CA GLN A 205 -8.75 -15.49 10.50
C GLN A 205 -9.13 -14.23 11.29
N TYR A 206 -8.63 -13.07 10.87
CA TYR A 206 -9.00 -11.78 11.44
C TYR A 206 -10.50 -11.50 11.31
N LEU A 207 -11.08 -11.71 10.13
CA LEU A 207 -12.52 -11.51 9.91
C LEU A 207 -13.36 -12.48 10.76
N CYS A 208 -12.97 -13.75 10.86
CA CYS A 208 -13.64 -14.72 11.73
C CYS A 208 -13.56 -14.33 13.20
N GLN A 209 -12.39 -13.86 13.68
CA GLN A 209 -12.26 -13.37 15.05
C GLN A 209 -13.19 -12.19 15.32
N LYS A 210 -13.28 -11.22 14.39
CA LYS A 210 -14.18 -10.07 14.54
C LYS A 210 -15.66 -10.47 14.56
N ILE A 211 -16.05 -11.52 13.84
CA ILE A 211 -17.40 -12.07 13.90
C ILE A 211 -17.68 -12.66 15.29
N GLU A 212 -16.76 -13.46 15.82
CA GLU A 212 -16.92 -14.10 17.13
C GLU A 212 -16.90 -13.10 18.28
N ASP A 213 -16.01 -12.10 18.23
CA ASP A 213 -15.97 -11.02 19.22
C ASP A 213 -17.29 -10.24 19.23
N ALA A 214 -17.79 -9.83 18.05
CA ALA A 214 -19.06 -9.13 17.94
C ALA A 214 -20.25 -9.97 18.44
N ALA A 215 -20.26 -11.28 18.14
CA ALA A 215 -21.30 -12.19 18.61
C ALA A 215 -21.27 -12.33 20.15
N LEU A 216 -20.08 -12.45 20.74
CA LEU A 216 -19.88 -12.55 22.18
C LEU A 216 -20.30 -11.25 22.91
N GLU A 217 -19.97 -10.10 22.34
CA GLU A 217 -20.38 -8.79 22.89
C GLU A 217 -21.91 -8.61 22.85
N VAL A 218 -22.56 -9.06 21.76
CA VAL A 218 -24.02 -9.07 21.68
C VAL A 218 -24.65 -10.00 22.73
N GLU A 219 -24.07 -11.18 22.95
CA GLU A 219 -24.49 -12.12 24.00
C GLU A 219 -24.36 -11.53 25.40
N ARG A 220 -23.30 -10.75 25.64
CA ARG A 220 -23.04 -10.07 26.93
C ARG A 220 -23.88 -8.81 27.13
N GLY A 221 -24.65 -8.39 26.13
CA GLY A 221 -25.56 -7.25 26.23
C GLY A 221 -24.90 -5.88 26.05
N PHE A 222 -23.73 -5.81 25.41
CA PHE A 222 -23.11 -4.53 25.04
C PHE A 222 -23.94 -3.76 23.99
N ASP A 223 -23.70 -2.46 23.85
CA ASP A 223 -24.43 -1.63 22.88
C ASP A 223 -24.11 -2.07 21.45
N LYS A 224 -25.11 -2.65 20.81
CA LYS A 224 -25.08 -3.11 19.41
C LYS A 224 -24.67 -2.00 18.43
N SER A 225 -24.98 -0.74 18.75
CA SER A 225 -24.62 0.40 17.91
C SER A 225 -23.10 0.58 17.83
N GLU A 226 -22.41 0.43 18.97
CA GLU A 226 -20.95 0.51 19.06
C GLU A 226 -20.28 -0.70 18.41
N ILE A 227 -20.76 -1.92 18.73
CA ILE A 227 -20.26 -3.17 18.13
C ILE A 227 -20.30 -3.09 16.60
N PHE A 228 -21.47 -2.74 16.04
CA PHE A 228 -21.65 -2.73 14.58
C PHE A 228 -20.97 -1.55 13.89
N LEU A 229 -20.58 -0.50 14.63
CA LEU A 229 -19.75 0.58 14.10
C LEU A 229 -18.33 0.09 13.77
N GLN A 230 -17.83 -0.89 14.53
CA GLN A 230 -16.53 -1.51 14.31
C GLN A 230 -16.58 -2.56 13.18
N MET A 231 -17.76 -3.06 12.82
CA MET A 231 -17.95 -4.11 11.78
C MET A 231 -17.92 -3.60 10.32
N LYS A 232 -17.27 -2.45 10.07
CA LYS A 232 -17.23 -1.80 8.73
C LYS A 232 -16.44 -2.57 7.68
N MET A 233 -15.66 -3.59 8.08
CA MET A 233 -15.01 -4.55 7.19
C MET A 233 -16.01 -5.49 6.48
N PHE A 234 -17.29 -5.49 6.89
CA PHE A 234 -18.37 -6.20 6.23
C PHE A 234 -19.39 -5.24 5.62
N LYS A 235 -19.90 -5.57 4.44
CA LYS A 235 -21.02 -4.87 3.79
C LYS A 235 -22.38 -5.35 4.33
N ALA A 236 -22.51 -5.37 5.65
CA ALA A 236 -23.71 -5.86 6.35
C ALA A 236 -24.22 -4.92 7.44
N THR A 237 -23.54 -3.80 7.71
CA THR A 237 -23.84 -2.88 8.82
C THR A 237 -25.29 -2.40 8.85
N ALA A 238 -25.88 -2.05 7.70
CA ALA A 238 -27.28 -1.64 7.62
C ALA A 238 -28.27 -2.76 7.99
N VAL A 239 -27.91 -4.02 7.75
CA VAL A 239 -28.72 -5.18 8.15
C VAL A 239 -28.55 -5.45 9.65
N LEU A 240 -27.33 -5.29 10.16
CA LEU A 240 -26.99 -5.48 11.58
C LEU A 240 -27.69 -4.47 12.50
N GLN A 241 -27.90 -3.23 12.06
CA GLN A 241 -28.56 -2.16 12.85
C GLN A 241 -30.06 -2.35 13.11
N ARG A 242 -30.64 -3.52 12.79
CA ARG A 242 -32.05 -3.83 13.06
C ARG A 242 -32.26 -4.22 14.53
N LYS A 243 -33.42 -3.86 15.09
CA LYS A 243 -33.73 -3.98 16.55
C LYS A 243 -33.60 -5.39 17.13
N THR A 244 -33.71 -6.45 16.33
CA THR A 244 -33.66 -7.85 16.79
C THR A 244 -32.44 -8.56 16.20
N MET A 245 -31.31 -8.46 16.91
CA MET A 245 -30.09 -9.18 16.57
C MET A 245 -29.61 -9.98 17.79
N ASP A 246 -29.58 -11.30 17.66
CA ASP A 246 -28.94 -12.23 18.60
C ASP A 246 -27.60 -12.69 18.00
N ALA A 247 -26.74 -13.27 18.82
CA ALA A 247 -25.40 -13.68 18.38
C ALA A 247 -25.40 -14.75 17.27
N GLY A 248 -26.40 -15.63 17.23
CA GLY A 248 -26.56 -16.60 16.15
C GLY A 248 -26.80 -15.91 14.81
N LYS A 249 -27.69 -14.91 14.77
CA LYS A 249 -27.96 -14.10 13.58
C LYS A 249 -26.77 -13.24 13.17
N VAL A 250 -25.98 -12.72 14.12
CA VAL A 250 -24.75 -11.98 13.81
C VAL A 250 -23.79 -12.88 13.03
N ARG A 251 -23.52 -14.09 13.53
CA ARG A 251 -22.67 -15.08 12.85
C ARG A 251 -23.20 -15.42 11.46
N GLU A 252 -24.49 -15.75 11.35
CA GLU A 252 -25.12 -16.09 10.07
C GLU A 252 -24.96 -14.97 9.03
N ILE A 253 -25.30 -13.73 9.39
CA ILE A 253 -25.23 -12.59 8.46
C ILE A 253 -23.80 -12.32 8.03
N LEU A 254 -22.86 -12.29 8.98
CA LEU A 254 -21.48 -11.92 8.70
C LEU A 254 -20.71 -13.00 7.95
N ASN A 255 -20.99 -14.29 8.21
CA ASN A 255 -20.37 -15.39 7.47
C ASN A 255 -20.70 -15.39 5.98
N HIS A 256 -21.86 -14.85 5.59
CA HIS A 256 -22.25 -14.70 4.19
C HIS A 256 -22.09 -13.28 3.66
N ALA A 257 -21.55 -12.35 4.44
CA ALA A 257 -21.42 -10.96 4.05
C ALA A 257 -20.33 -10.76 2.98
N ALA A 258 -20.55 -9.78 2.10
CA ALA A 258 -19.49 -9.27 1.25
C ALA A 258 -18.46 -8.49 2.07
N ILE A 259 -17.19 -8.69 1.76
CA ILE A 259 -16.06 -8.02 2.38
C ILE A 259 -15.97 -6.57 1.85
N SER A 260 -15.71 -5.65 2.77
CA SER A 260 -15.48 -4.23 2.50
C SER A 260 -13.98 -3.94 2.55
N SER A 261 -13.32 -3.90 1.39
CA SER A 261 -11.89 -3.58 1.31
C SER A 261 -11.56 -2.19 1.87
N GLY A 262 -12.50 -1.24 1.79
CA GLY A 262 -12.34 0.09 2.39
C GLY A 262 -12.52 0.07 3.91
N GLY A 263 -13.35 -0.84 4.43
CA GLY A 263 -13.45 -1.10 5.86
C GLY A 263 -12.20 -1.76 6.43
N ILE A 264 -11.62 -2.71 5.70
CA ILE A 264 -10.33 -3.33 6.06
C ILE A 264 -9.23 -2.28 6.08
N PHE A 265 -9.11 -1.48 5.00
CA PHE A 265 -8.08 -0.45 4.93
C PHE A 265 -8.21 0.59 6.04
N ARG A 266 -9.45 1.01 6.38
CA ARG A 266 -9.64 1.93 7.51
C ARG A 266 -9.21 1.31 8.83
N ALA A 267 -9.57 0.04 9.09
CA ALA A 267 -9.15 -0.63 10.31
C ALA A 267 -7.62 -0.81 10.38
N PHE A 268 -6.98 -1.06 9.24
CA PHE A 268 -5.52 -1.11 9.11
C PHE A 268 -4.88 0.26 9.40
N ASP A 269 -5.42 1.33 8.83
CA ASP A 269 -4.92 2.70 9.03
C ASP A 269 -5.11 3.15 10.49
N GLU A 270 -6.28 2.87 11.07
CA GLU A 270 -6.60 3.15 12.49
C GLU A 270 -5.69 2.37 13.44
N PHE A 271 -5.35 1.12 13.12
CA PHE A 271 -4.39 0.33 13.90
C PHE A 271 -3.00 0.97 13.97
N TYR A 272 -2.58 1.65 12.89
CA TYR A 272 -1.34 2.42 12.88
C TYR A 272 -1.57 3.91 13.23
N PHE A 273 -2.67 4.25 13.90
CA PHE A 273 -3.03 5.61 14.32
C PHE A 273 -3.02 6.64 13.17
N GLY A 274 -3.28 6.22 11.94
CA GLY A 274 -3.23 7.09 10.75
C GLY A 274 -1.82 7.31 10.18
N TYR A 275 -0.74 6.84 10.83
CA TYR A 275 0.64 7.06 10.40
C TYR A 275 0.97 6.47 9.03
N VAL A 276 0.20 5.48 8.57
CA VAL A 276 0.32 4.96 7.19
C VAL A 276 0.05 6.05 6.15
N THR A 277 -0.77 7.05 6.49
CA THR A 277 -1.27 8.05 5.56
C THR A 277 -0.77 9.46 5.83
N MET A 278 0.00 9.67 6.91
CA MET A 278 0.54 10.98 7.32
C MET A 278 1.98 11.21 6.85
N GLU A 279 2.25 12.38 6.26
CA GLU A 279 3.62 12.83 6.03
C GLU A 279 4.29 13.24 7.35
N TRP A 280 5.62 13.21 7.39
CA TRP A 280 6.40 13.56 8.57
C TRP A 280 6.07 14.95 9.15
N VAL A 281 5.74 15.93 8.30
CA VAL A 281 5.33 17.27 8.75
C VAL A 281 3.98 17.25 9.45
N ASP A 282 3.03 16.44 8.98
CA ASP A 282 1.71 16.30 9.60
C ASP A 282 1.86 15.60 10.97
N VAL A 283 2.79 14.64 11.09
CA VAL A 283 3.13 14.01 12.37
C VAL A 283 3.68 15.03 13.37
N MET A 284 4.59 15.91 12.93
CA MET A 284 5.13 16.98 13.79
C MET A 284 4.04 17.97 14.20
N LEU A 285 3.15 18.34 13.28
CA LEU A 285 2.02 19.22 13.58
C LEU A 285 1.06 18.63 14.61
N GLU A 286 0.74 17.33 14.52
CA GLU A 286 -0.08 16.65 15.53
C GLU A 286 0.62 16.55 16.88
N TYR A 287 1.93 16.30 16.90
CA TYR A 287 2.72 16.22 18.13
C TYR A 287 2.74 17.55 18.88
N TYR A 288 2.99 18.65 18.18
CA TYR A 288 3.04 19.98 18.78
C TYR A 288 1.64 20.54 19.10
N GLY A 289 0.61 20.13 18.36
CA GLY A 289 -0.76 20.59 18.60
C GLY A 289 -0.91 22.10 18.36
N ASN A 290 -1.68 22.78 19.22
CA ASN A 290 -1.94 24.21 19.07
C ASN A 290 -0.70 25.05 19.46
N PRO A 291 -0.11 25.85 18.55
CA PRO A 291 1.04 26.69 18.81
C PRO A 291 0.84 27.73 19.91
N GLU A 292 -0.39 28.14 20.20
CA GLU A 292 -0.70 29.08 21.29
C GLU A 292 -0.39 28.50 22.68
N GLY A 293 -0.36 27.16 22.82
CA GLY A 293 -0.05 26.45 24.06
C GLY A 293 1.43 26.07 24.23
N LEU A 294 2.27 26.35 23.23
CA LEU A 294 3.68 25.97 23.23
C LEU A 294 4.56 27.00 23.94
N SER A 295 5.70 26.55 24.47
CA SER A 295 6.78 27.43 24.92
C SER A 295 7.40 28.19 23.75
N GLU A 296 8.12 29.28 24.01
CA GLU A 296 8.89 29.99 22.96
C GLU A 296 9.79 29.01 22.19
N ASP A 297 10.57 28.19 22.89
CA ASP A 297 11.41 27.15 22.28
C ASP A 297 10.62 26.18 21.37
N GLY A 298 9.42 25.75 21.80
CA GLY A 298 8.59 24.83 21.01
C GLY A 298 7.98 25.50 19.76
N ARG A 299 7.75 26.81 19.82
CA ARG A 299 7.27 27.60 18.67
C ARG A 299 8.39 27.84 17.67
N GLU A 300 9.60 28.14 18.14
CA GLU A 300 10.79 28.24 17.30
C GLU A 300 11.08 26.91 16.59
N GLU A 301 11.01 25.79 17.31
CA GLU A 301 11.24 24.46 16.74
C GLU A 301 10.19 24.09 15.68
N LEU A 302 8.90 24.30 15.96
CA LEU A 302 7.83 24.04 15.00
C LEU A 302 7.94 24.94 13.76
N ALA A 303 8.32 26.21 13.93
CA ALA A 303 8.53 27.12 12.80
C ALA A 303 9.73 26.68 11.93
N ALA A 304 10.80 26.16 12.54
CA ALA A 304 11.95 25.61 11.82
C ALA A 304 11.56 24.38 10.98
N VAL A 305 10.80 23.43 11.56
CA VAL A 305 10.24 22.25 10.88
C VAL A 305 9.44 22.64 9.64
N LEU A 306 8.59 23.66 9.75
CA LEU A 306 7.74 24.12 8.64
C LEU A 306 8.55 24.76 7.51
N ARG A 307 9.62 25.51 7.83
CA ARG A 307 10.54 26.05 6.82
C ARG A 307 11.34 24.98 6.10
N ALA A 308 11.75 23.93 6.80
CA ALA A 308 12.42 22.79 6.18
C ALA A 308 11.50 22.04 5.20
N TYR A 309 10.19 22.01 5.49
CA TYR A 309 9.20 21.39 4.61
C TYR A 309 8.86 22.24 3.37
N ASP A 310 8.70 23.56 3.52
CA ASP A 310 8.33 24.47 2.43
C ASP A 310 9.19 25.74 2.45
N SER A 311 10.02 25.89 1.42
CA SER A 311 10.95 27.01 1.28
C SER A 311 10.27 28.37 1.09
N SER A 312 8.97 28.40 0.80
CA SER A 312 8.20 29.66 0.77
C SER A 312 8.09 30.33 2.14
N TYR A 313 8.43 29.62 3.22
CA TYR A 313 8.48 30.15 4.58
C TYR A 313 9.85 30.70 5.01
N GLU A 314 10.91 30.58 4.19
CA GLU A 314 12.28 30.99 4.56
C GLU A 314 12.39 32.45 5.01
N GLU A 315 11.68 33.37 4.35
CA GLU A 315 11.73 34.80 4.64
C GLU A 315 10.73 35.26 5.72
N LYS A 316 9.90 34.35 6.23
CA LYS A 316 8.84 34.68 7.21
C LYS A 316 9.32 34.52 8.65
N THR A 317 8.79 35.33 9.56
CA THR A 317 9.01 35.20 11.01
C THR A 317 8.30 33.96 11.58
N ASP A 318 8.72 33.47 12.76
CA ASP A 318 8.11 32.28 13.37
C ASP A 318 6.60 32.45 13.56
N GLU A 319 6.18 33.63 14.00
CA GLU A 319 4.77 33.99 14.16
C GLU A 319 3.98 33.94 12.84
N GLU A 320 4.55 34.46 11.76
CA GLU A 320 3.91 34.45 10.45
C GLU A 320 3.75 33.03 9.90
N VAL A 321 4.79 32.18 10.06
CA VAL A 321 4.76 30.78 9.65
C VAL A 321 3.68 30.01 10.42
N LEU A 322 3.68 30.13 11.75
CA LEU A 322 2.73 29.43 12.61
C LEU A 322 1.30 29.90 12.37
N THR A 323 1.08 31.22 12.21
CA THR A 323 -0.26 31.77 11.94
C THR A 323 -0.81 31.25 10.61
N GLU A 324 -0.02 31.29 9.54
CA GLU A 324 -0.47 30.85 8.22
C GLU A 324 -0.82 29.36 8.18
N VAL A 325 0.02 28.52 8.78
CA VAL A 325 -0.24 27.08 8.86
C VAL A 325 -1.48 26.77 9.72
N MET A 326 -1.67 27.48 10.84
CA MET A 326 -2.88 27.33 11.66
C MET A 326 -4.14 27.77 10.92
N GLU A 327 -4.10 28.87 10.18
CA GLU A 327 -5.22 29.29 9.34
C GLU A 327 -5.54 28.25 8.25
N GLU A 328 -4.53 27.58 7.69
CA GLU A 328 -4.74 26.48 6.75
C GLU A 328 -5.36 25.24 7.40
N ILE A 329 -4.89 24.86 8.59
CA ILE A 329 -5.44 23.74 9.36
C ILE A 329 -6.89 24.03 9.74
N GLU A 330 -7.18 25.18 10.34
CA GLU A 330 -8.54 25.54 10.72
C GLU A 330 -9.48 25.64 9.52
N LYS A 331 -8.97 26.10 8.36
CA LYS A 331 -9.76 26.12 7.13
C LYS A 331 -10.06 24.70 6.66
N ARG A 332 -9.10 23.78 6.77
CA ARG A 332 -9.27 22.36 6.49
C ARG A 332 -10.33 21.75 7.41
N GLU A 333 -10.26 22.00 8.71
CA GLU A 333 -11.23 21.55 9.71
C GLU A 333 -12.63 22.14 9.51
N ARG A 334 -12.74 23.45 9.26
CA ARG A 334 -14.01 24.11 8.96
C ARG A 334 -14.64 23.62 7.65
N GLU A 335 -13.85 23.11 6.72
CA GLU A 335 -14.36 22.43 5.52
C GLU A 335 -14.89 21.02 5.83
N LEU A 336 -14.29 20.32 6.81
CA LEU A 336 -14.77 19.04 7.33
C LEU A 336 -16.10 19.17 8.07
N ASP A 337 -16.25 20.19 8.92
CA ASP A 337 -17.44 20.41 9.76
C ASP A 337 -18.68 20.90 9.00
N LYS A 338 -18.49 21.59 7.86
CA LYS A 338 -19.60 22.18 7.06
C LYS A 338 -20.48 21.16 6.35
N GLY A 339 -20.40 19.87 6.66
CA GLY A 339 -21.37 18.88 6.23
C GLY A 339 -21.43 18.64 4.72
N LYS A 340 -20.44 19.11 3.95
CA LYS A 340 -20.10 18.41 2.71
C LYS A 340 -19.63 17.03 3.16
N LYS A 341 -20.54 16.06 3.17
CA LYS A 341 -20.24 14.61 3.17
C LYS A 341 -19.35 14.30 1.96
N GLY A 342 -18.10 14.68 2.05
CA GLY A 342 -17.22 14.81 0.90
C GLY A 342 -15.77 14.91 1.33
N THR A 343 -15.37 14.10 2.31
CA THR A 343 -13.98 14.05 2.81
C THR A 343 -13.58 12.69 3.39
N TYR A 344 -14.28 11.61 3.02
CA TYR A 344 -13.76 10.23 3.10
C TYR A 344 -14.34 9.33 1.99
N GLN A 345 -14.93 9.90 0.94
CA GLN A 345 -15.38 9.14 -0.24
C GLN A 345 -14.35 9.14 -1.37
N SER A 346 -13.26 9.86 -1.18
CA SER A 346 -12.15 10.03 -2.11
C SER A 346 -10.97 9.07 -1.81
N GLY A 347 -11.10 8.24 -0.77
CA GLY A 347 -10.16 7.20 -0.38
C GLY A 347 -10.48 5.79 -0.90
N ARG A 348 -10.83 5.63 -2.18
CA ARG A 348 -10.96 4.30 -2.80
C ARG A 348 -9.63 3.63 -3.11
N GLY A 349 -8.51 4.28 -2.83
CA GLY A 349 -7.18 3.78 -3.15
C GLY A 349 -6.72 2.57 -2.38
N GLY A 350 -6.69 2.70 -1.05
CA GLY A 350 -6.42 1.59 -0.14
C GLY A 350 -7.47 0.48 -0.30
N GLU A 351 -8.73 0.86 -0.55
CA GLU A 351 -9.78 -0.10 -0.93
C GLU A 351 -9.38 -0.89 -2.19
N ASN A 352 -8.94 -0.21 -3.25
CA ASN A 352 -8.57 -0.81 -4.52
C ASN A 352 -7.29 -1.64 -4.40
N ALA A 353 -6.34 -1.23 -3.56
CA ALA A 353 -5.12 -1.97 -3.27
C ALA A 353 -5.44 -3.29 -2.57
N VAL A 354 -6.14 -3.24 -1.43
CA VAL A 354 -6.59 -4.43 -0.67
C VAL A 354 -7.40 -5.37 -1.56
N ARG A 355 -8.32 -4.83 -2.37
CA ARG A 355 -9.09 -5.60 -3.34
C ARG A 355 -8.19 -6.25 -4.40
N SER A 356 -7.21 -5.53 -4.93
CA SER A 356 -6.29 -6.03 -5.94
C SER A 356 -5.33 -7.08 -5.38
N TYR A 357 -4.92 -6.97 -4.12
CA TYR A 357 -4.15 -8.00 -3.42
C TYR A 357 -4.95 -9.30 -3.31
N MET A 358 -6.20 -9.24 -2.82
CA MET A 358 -7.07 -10.41 -2.74
C MET A 358 -7.32 -11.05 -4.11
N LYS A 359 -7.51 -10.23 -5.15
CA LYS A 359 -7.77 -10.72 -6.52
C LYS A 359 -6.53 -11.21 -7.26
N GLY A 360 -5.32 -11.02 -6.72
CA GLY A 360 -4.10 -11.24 -7.50
C GLY A 360 -4.05 -10.33 -8.73
N GLY A 361 -4.53 -9.08 -8.62
CA GLY A 361 -4.37 -8.04 -9.64
C GLY A 361 -3.12 -7.19 -9.41
N LEU A 362 -2.69 -7.08 -8.15
CA LEU A 362 -1.51 -6.34 -7.71
C LEU A 362 -0.65 -7.24 -6.83
N ASP A 363 0.67 -7.17 -7.02
CA ASP A 363 1.62 -7.87 -6.17
C ASP A 363 1.78 -7.10 -4.86
N ILE A 364 1.78 -7.82 -3.76
CA ILE A 364 2.02 -7.24 -2.43
C ILE A 364 3.54 -7.14 -2.28
N ASP A 365 4.09 -5.94 -2.07
CA ASP A 365 5.51 -5.78 -1.72
C ASP A 365 5.80 -6.27 -0.29
N ARG A 366 7.08 -6.42 0.06
CA ARG A 366 7.48 -7.06 1.31
C ARG A 366 7.03 -6.26 2.53
N THR A 367 7.23 -4.95 2.47
CA THR A 367 6.92 -4.03 3.57
C THR A 367 5.41 -4.01 3.82
N THR A 368 4.60 -3.82 2.77
CA THR A 368 3.14 -3.89 2.84
C THR A 368 2.66 -5.22 3.37
N PHE A 369 3.24 -6.32 2.88
CA PHE A 369 2.89 -7.66 3.32
C PHE A 369 3.12 -7.85 4.82
N ILE A 370 4.31 -7.46 5.32
CA ILE A 370 4.63 -7.52 6.76
C ILE A 370 3.65 -6.68 7.58
N CYS A 371 3.40 -5.42 7.20
CA CYS A 371 2.51 -4.54 7.94
C CYS A 371 1.07 -5.10 8.06
N PHE A 372 0.54 -5.69 6.98
CA PHE A 372 -0.78 -6.35 7.02
C PHE A 372 -0.78 -7.60 7.88
N LEU A 373 0.29 -8.41 7.83
CA LEU A 373 0.39 -9.60 8.68
C LEU A 373 0.42 -9.24 10.17
N LEU A 374 1.18 -8.20 10.55
CA LEU A 374 1.22 -7.70 11.93
C LEU A 374 -0.16 -7.20 12.38
N PHE A 375 -0.81 -6.39 11.55
CA PHE A 375 -2.18 -5.90 11.80
C PHE A 375 -3.18 -7.05 12.01
N PHE A 376 -3.23 -8.01 11.08
CA PHE A 376 -4.16 -9.13 11.19
C PHE A 376 -3.85 -10.00 12.41
N ALA A 377 -2.57 -10.24 12.70
CA ALA A 377 -2.14 -11.04 13.84
C ALA A 377 -2.50 -10.38 15.18
N HIS A 378 -2.30 -9.06 15.31
CA HIS A 378 -2.65 -8.31 16.51
C HIS A 378 -4.15 -8.42 16.83
N GLY A 379 -5.01 -8.33 15.81
CA GLY A 379 -6.45 -8.41 15.96
C GLY A 379 -7.03 -9.83 16.07
N THR A 380 -6.20 -10.88 16.14
CA THR A 380 -6.64 -12.28 16.05
C THR A 380 -6.07 -13.12 17.18
N LYS A 381 -6.90 -13.94 17.84
CA LYS A 381 -6.41 -14.96 18.77
C LYS A 381 -5.92 -16.17 17.98
N LEU A 382 -4.66 -16.12 17.57
CA LEU A 382 -4.03 -17.17 16.80
C LEU A 382 -3.70 -18.39 17.68
N PRO A 383 -3.83 -19.62 17.16
CA PRO A 383 -3.36 -20.79 17.87
C PRO A 383 -1.82 -20.74 18.02
N PRO A 384 -1.24 -21.44 19.02
CA PRO A 384 0.19 -21.32 19.36
C PRO A 384 1.15 -21.49 18.18
N GLU A 385 0.84 -22.41 17.27
CA GLU A 385 1.64 -22.69 16.07
C GLU A 385 1.56 -21.59 14.99
N GLU A 386 0.58 -20.68 15.09
CA GLU A 386 0.36 -19.61 14.12
C GLU A 386 0.65 -18.20 14.63
N VAL A 387 1.03 -18.08 15.91
CA VAL A 387 1.46 -16.82 16.52
C VAL A 387 2.58 -16.17 15.69
N MET A 388 2.46 -14.86 15.48
CA MET A 388 3.39 -14.10 14.66
C MET A 388 4.67 -13.81 15.44
N VAL A 389 5.63 -14.72 15.35
CA VAL A 389 6.99 -14.58 15.89
C VAL A 389 8.01 -14.50 14.75
N LYS A 390 9.24 -14.05 15.05
CA LYS A 390 10.35 -13.90 14.08
C LYS A 390 10.52 -15.12 13.18
N GLU A 391 10.57 -16.32 13.75
CA GLU A 391 10.79 -17.57 13.00
C GLU A 391 9.67 -17.81 12.00
N ARG A 392 8.43 -17.54 12.40
CA ARG A 392 7.26 -17.75 11.55
C ARG A 392 7.16 -16.69 10.45
N LEU A 393 7.39 -15.42 10.79
CA LEU A 393 7.40 -14.35 9.79
C LEU A 393 8.51 -14.60 8.76
N ASN A 394 9.72 -14.96 9.20
CA ASN A 394 10.82 -15.33 8.30
C ASN A 394 10.47 -16.52 7.40
N HIS A 395 9.84 -17.55 7.96
CA HIS A 395 9.38 -18.70 7.17
C HIS A 395 8.38 -18.28 6.08
N MET A 396 7.39 -17.45 6.43
CA MET A 396 6.41 -16.92 5.47
C MET A 396 7.07 -16.04 4.42
N LEU A 397 7.99 -15.16 4.81
CA LEU A 397 8.73 -14.30 3.88
C LEU A 397 9.49 -15.14 2.85
N LEU A 398 10.26 -16.12 3.30
CA LEU A 398 11.02 -17.02 2.41
C LEU A 398 10.10 -17.82 1.49
N GLU A 399 8.95 -18.30 1.99
CA GLU A 399 7.94 -18.96 1.15
C GLU A 399 7.31 -18.02 0.12
N CYS A 400 7.24 -16.73 0.41
CA CYS A 400 6.76 -15.69 -0.51
C CYS A 400 7.85 -15.18 -1.46
N GLY A 401 9.05 -15.77 -1.41
CA GLY A 401 10.23 -15.34 -2.14
C GLY A 401 10.93 -14.12 -1.54
N PHE A 402 10.44 -13.53 -0.45
CA PHE A 402 11.08 -12.38 0.17
C PHE A 402 12.35 -12.76 0.96
N PRO A 403 13.31 -11.84 1.09
CA PRO A 403 14.36 -12.00 2.09
C PRO A 403 13.77 -12.06 3.50
N ALA A 404 14.36 -12.89 4.35
CA ALA A 404 14.11 -12.88 5.79
C ALA A 404 14.44 -11.50 6.39
N LEU A 405 13.97 -11.26 7.61
CA LEU A 405 14.29 -10.06 8.39
C LEU A 405 15.80 -9.98 8.62
N ASP A 406 16.38 -8.82 8.31
CA ASP A 406 17.78 -8.46 8.55
C ASP A 406 17.85 -7.28 9.52
N GLU A 407 18.36 -7.50 10.73
CA GLU A 407 18.50 -6.47 11.78
C GLU A 407 19.30 -5.23 11.34
N LYS A 408 20.07 -5.32 10.26
CA LYS A 408 20.79 -4.18 9.69
C LYS A 408 19.91 -3.24 8.87
N GLN A 409 18.75 -3.70 8.43
CA GLN A 409 17.77 -2.90 7.71
C GLN A 409 16.85 -2.25 8.73
N ASP A 410 16.74 -0.92 8.69
CA ASP A 410 15.97 -0.16 9.68
C ASP A 410 14.53 -0.65 9.84
N PHE A 411 13.82 -0.94 8.74
CA PHE A 411 12.44 -1.44 8.80
C PHE A 411 12.35 -2.82 9.46
N ASP A 412 13.31 -3.70 9.19
CA ASP A 412 13.32 -5.05 9.75
C ASP A 412 13.68 -5.01 11.23
N SER A 413 14.61 -4.13 11.60
CA SER A 413 14.92 -3.82 13.00
C SER A 413 13.65 -3.34 13.72
N PHE A 414 12.92 -2.38 13.15
CA PHE A 414 11.63 -1.94 13.69
C PHE A 414 10.66 -3.11 13.86
N VAL A 415 10.47 -3.95 12.85
CA VAL A 415 9.55 -5.10 12.91
C VAL A 415 9.93 -6.07 14.02
N LEU A 416 11.22 -6.35 14.21
CA LEU A 416 11.71 -7.24 15.26
C LEU A 416 11.42 -6.67 16.65
N HIS A 417 11.77 -5.40 16.89
CA HIS A 417 11.51 -4.76 18.17
C HIS A 417 10.01 -4.58 18.43
N TYR A 418 9.21 -4.30 17.41
CA TYR A 418 7.74 -4.22 17.52
C TYR A 418 7.13 -5.54 17.98
N MET A 419 7.62 -6.68 17.48
CA MET A 419 7.14 -8.01 17.91
C MET A 419 7.57 -8.37 19.33
N ASP A 420 8.73 -7.87 19.77
CA ASP A 420 9.30 -8.16 21.09
C ASP A 420 8.90 -7.14 22.18
N ALA A 421 8.26 -6.02 21.80
CA ALA A 421 7.88 -4.95 22.71
C ALA A 421 6.74 -5.35 23.66
N ASP A 422 6.85 -4.96 24.93
CA ASP A 422 5.77 -5.11 25.92
C ASP A 422 4.54 -4.27 25.53
N ASN A 423 4.77 -3.08 24.97
CA ASN A 423 3.75 -2.23 24.38
C ASN A 423 4.13 -1.84 22.93
N PRO A 424 3.71 -2.62 21.92
CA PRO A 424 4.02 -2.35 20.53
C PRO A 424 3.45 -1.01 20.01
N GLU A 425 2.36 -0.51 20.59
CA GLU A 425 1.75 0.77 20.19
C GLU A 425 2.64 1.96 20.59
N ASP A 426 3.16 1.95 21.82
CA ASP A 426 4.09 2.99 22.29
C ASP A 426 5.37 2.97 21.44
N TYR A 427 5.93 1.78 21.19
CA TYR A 427 7.13 1.63 20.35
C TYR A 427 6.90 2.13 18.91
N LEU A 428 5.71 1.87 18.35
CA LEU A 428 5.32 2.38 17.05
C LEU A 428 5.30 3.92 17.03
N ILE A 429 4.68 4.55 18.03
CA ILE A 429 4.59 6.01 18.13
C ILE A 429 6.00 6.60 18.23
N GLU A 430 6.83 6.07 19.13
CA GLU A 430 8.22 6.52 19.31
C GLU A 430 9.03 6.43 18.01
N GLU A 431 8.91 5.32 17.27
CA GLU A 431 9.65 5.14 16.03
C GLU A 431 9.17 6.12 14.94
N VAL A 432 7.86 6.30 14.78
CA VAL A 432 7.32 7.27 13.80
C VAL A 432 7.77 8.69 14.15
N MET A 433 7.74 9.06 15.43
CA MET A 433 8.24 10.35 15.92
C MET A 433 9.73 10.53 15.65
N ARG A 434 10.54 9.48 15.83
CA ARG A 434 11.98 9.51 15.52
C ARG A 434 12.26 9.85 14.07
N TYR A 435 11.48 9.30 13.13
CA TYR A 435 11.56 9.66 11.70
C TYR A 435 11.16 11.12 11.46
N ALA A 436 10.07 11.56 12.10
CA ALA A 436 9.55 12.90 11.93
C ALA A 436 10.53 13.98 12.42
N GLN A 437 11.21 13.74 13.54
CA GLN A 437 12.24 14.62 14.11
C GLN A 437 13.47 14.82 13.22
N ILE A 438 13.79 13.84 12.37
CA ILE A 438 14.88 13.96 11.38
C ILE A 438 14.37 14.36 10.00
N GLU A 439 13.16 14.92 9.92
CA GLU A 439 12.51 15.42 8.70
C GLU A 439 12.32 14.33 7.62
N GLN A 440 12.10 13.09 8.06
CA GLN A 440 11.92 11.94 7.18
C GLN A 440 10.57 11.28 7.41
N ASN A 441 10.00 10.76 6.32
CA ASN A 441 8.82 9.91 6.43
C ASN A 441 9.19 8.54 7.00
N SER A 442 8.33 8.02 7.88
CA SER A 442 8.44 6.66 8.43
C SER A 442 8.28 5.59 7.35
N TYR A 443 8.66 4.35 7.69
CA TYR A 443 8.45 3.19 6.82
C TYR A 443 6.98 2.97 6.49
N LEU A 444 6.08 3.24 7.43
CA LEU A 444 4.64 3.05 7.25
C LEU A 444 4.07 3.97 6.18
N TYR A 445 4.49 5.24 6.20
CA TYR A 445 4.14 6.17 5.14
C TYR A 445 4.75 5.75 3.80
N LYS A 446 6.02 5.33 3.78
CA LYS A 446 6.71 4.85 2.56
C LYS A 446 6.06 3.61 1.97
N THR A 447 5.53 2.71 2.81
CA THR A 447 4.83 1.47 2.41
C THR A 447 3.68 1.78 1.45
N PHE A 448 2.92 2.84 1.74
CA PHE A 448 1.79 3.25 0.91
C PHE A 448 2.19 4.25 -0.19
N ARG A 449 3.19 5.12 0.06
CA ARG A 449 3.71 6.10 -0.91
C ARG A 449 4.56 5.48 -2.02
N ALA A 450 5.23 4.35 -1.81
CA ALA A 450 6.00 3.67 -2.86
C ALA A 450 5.10 3.08 -3.97
N SER A 451 3.79 2.98 -3.71
CA SER A 451 2.76 2.58 -4.66
C SER A 451 2.13 3.75 -5.45
N ARG A 452 2.56 5.00 -5.19
CA ARG A 452 2.06 6.27 -5.80
C ARG A 452 2.12 6.24 -7.34
N SER A 453 1.43 7.15 -8.08
CA SER A 453 1.31 7.34 -9.55
C SER A 453 1.03 8.82 -9.84
N MET A 454 2.03 9.69 -10.05
CA MET A 454 1.75 11.14 -10.12
C MET A 454 1.07 11.65 -11.40
N ASP A 455 -0.20 11.31 -11.61
CA ASP A 455 -1.00 11.67 -12.79
C ASP A 455 -1.75 13.02 -12.64
N ARG A 456 -1.72 13.69 -11.47
CA ARG A 456 -2.50 14.93 -11.24
C ARG A 456 -1.73 16.24 -11.12
N GLU A 457 -0.51 16.32 -11.62
CA GLU A 457 0.17 17.60 -11.86
C GLU A 457 0.11 18.09 -13.32
N TRP A 458 -0.50 17.32 -14.22
CA TRP A 458 -0.46 17.62 -15.66
C TRP A 458 -1.64 18.40 -16.25
N TRP A 459 -2.66 18.77 -15.46
CA TRP A 459 -3.82 19.51 -15.98
C TRP A 459 -3.88 21.00 -15.57
N LYS A 460 -2.72 21.64 -15.39
CA LYS A 460 -2.63 23.11 -15.26
C LYS A 460 -1.68 23.80 -16.25
N ARG A 461 -1.29 23.13 -17.34
CA ARG A 461 -0.60 23.78 -18.48
C ARG A 461 -1.06 23.24 -19.85
N LEU A 462 -2.38 23.30 -20.09
CA LEU A 462 -2.97 23.49 -21.42
C LEU A 462 -4.08 24.52 -21.33
#